data_AF-A0A962UPM4-F1
#
_entry.id   AF-A0A962UPM4-F1
#
_cell.length_a   1.000
_cell.length_b   1.000
_cell.length_c   1.000
_cell.angle_alpha   90.00
_cell.angle_beta   90.00
_cell.angle_gamma   90.00
#
_symmetry.space_group_name_H-M   'P 1'
#
loop_
_entity.id
_entity.type
_entity.pdbx_description
1 polymer ?
#
loop_
_entity_poly.entity_id
_entity_poly.type
_entity_poly.pdbx_seq_one_letter_code
_entity_poly.pdbx_strand_id
1 'polypeptide(L)' 'MKWLGKLQSNAYWSGTAYAPNTNNAWNFNTNNGNQNNTNKNNGLYAVAVRS' A
#
# COMPACT_ATOMS: atom_id res chain seq x y z
N MET A 1 -8.32 24.17 5.98
CA MET A 1 -7.14 23.32 6.25
C MET A 1 -7.50 21.89 5.91
N LYS A 2 -6.94 21.33 4.82
CA LYS A 2 -7.27 19.99 4.32
C LYS A 2 -6.30 19.00 4.98
N TRP A 3 -6.81 18.07 5.78
CA TRP A 3 -5.99 16.96 6.27
C TRP A 3 -5.58 16.13 5.05
N LEU A 4 -4.30 16.21 4.67
CA LEU A 4 -3.72 15.22 3.78
C LEU A 4 -3.86 13.89 4.53
N GLY A 5 -4.74 13.01 4.01
CA GLY A 5 -5.04 11.72 4.61
C GLY A 5 -3.77 10.99 4.99
N LYS A 6 -3.77 10.34 6.15
CA LYS A 6 -2.62 9.71 6.83
C LYS A 6 -1.71 8.96 5.86
N LEU A 7 -0.72 9.65 5.32
CA LEU A 7 0.27 9.08 4.42
C LEU A 7 1.23 8.24 5.26
N GLN A 8 1.27 6.93 5.04
CA GLN A 8 2.11 6.02 5.81
C GLN A 8 3.38 5.71 5.02
N SER A 9 4.54 5.87 5.65
CA SER A 9 5.87 5.68 5.05
C SER A 9 6.43 4.27 5.22
N ASN A 10 5.83 3.44 6.08
CA ASN A 10 6.31 2.10 6.40
C ASN A 10 5.73 0.99 5.51
N ALA A 11 4.88 1.35 4.56
CA ALA A 11 4.31 0.41 3.61
C ALA A 11 4.12 1.08 2.24
N TYR A 12 4.27 0.27 1.19
CA TYR A 12 4.13 0.70 -0.19
C TYR A 12 3.08 -0.16 -0.88
N TRP A 13 2.28 0.44 -1.75
CA TRP A 13 1.42 -0.33 -2.65
C TRP A 13 2.26 -1.21 -3.56
N SER A 14 1.90 -2.49 -3.68
CA SER A 14 2.50 -3.39 -4.67
C SER A 14 1.69 -3.39 -5.96
N GLY A 15 2.34 -3.75 -7.08
CA GLY A 15 1.67 -3.91 -8.38
C GLY A 15 0.81 -5.18 -8.52
N THR A 16 0.55 -5.90 -7.42
CA THR A 16 -0.18 -7.18 -7.46
C THR A 16 -1.68 -6.94 -7.64
N ALA A 17 -2.22 -7.43 -8.77
CA ALA A 17 -3.57 -7.08 -9.23
C ALA A 17 -4.74 -7.64 -8.41
N TYR A 18 -4.54 -8.63 -7.52
CA TYR A 18 -5.66 -9.36 -6.92
C TYR A 18 -5.56 -9.57 -5.40
N ALA A 19 -6.37 -8.84 -4.63
CA ALA A 19 -6.73 -9.23 -3.27
C ALA A 19 -8.12 -9.89 -3.29
N PRO A 20 -8.35 -11.02 -2.59
CA PRO A 20 -9.67 -11.68 -2.53
C PRO A 20 -10.80 -10.78 -2.03
N ASN A 21 -10.47 -9.77 -1.22
CA ASN A 21 -11.39 -8.72 -0.80
C ASN A 21 -11.21 -7.49 -1.71
N THR A 22 -12.26 -7.13 -2.45
CA THR A 22 -12.25 -6.02 -3.41
C THR A 22 -12.03 -4.64 -2.76
N ASN A 23 -12.27 -4.51 -1.45
CA ASN A 23 -11.98 -3.31 -0.66
C ASN A 23 -10.50 -3.15 -0.30
N ASN A 24 -9.69 -4.20 -0.49
CA ASN A 24 -8.27 -4.22 -0.13
C ASN A 24 -7.37 -4.26 -1.36
N ALA A 25 -6.15 -3.73 -1.21
CA ALA A 25 -5.04 -3.92 -2.14
C ALA A 25 -3.82 -4.46 -1.39
N TRP A 26 -2.87 -5.03 -2.13
CA TRP A 26 -1.65 -5.55 -1.56
C TRP A 26 -0.65 -4.43 -1.27
N ASN A 27 -0.07 -4.48 -0.08
CA ASN A 27 1.06 -3.66 0.28
C ASN A 27 2.27 -4.52 0.64
N PHE A 28 3.44 -3.91 0.53
CA PHE A 28 4.70 -4.42 1.04
C PHE A 28 5.12 -3.57 2.23
N ASN A 29 5.32 -4.21 3.39
CA ASN A 29 5.76 -3.56 4.61
C ASN A 29 7.29 -3.60 4.69
N THR A 30 7.93 -2.43 4.68
CA THR A 30 9.40 -2.33 4.71
C THR A 30 10.00 -2.57 6.09
N ASN A 31 9.20 -2.50 7.16
CA ASN A 31 9.70 -2.74 8.52
C ASN A 31 9.98 -4.23 8.78
N ASN A 32 9.24 -5.13 8.13
CA ASN A 32 9.34 -6.57 8.38
C ASN A 32 9.36 -7.45 7.12
N GLY A 33 9.27 -6.85 5.93
CA GLY A 33 9.29 -7.58 4.65
C GLY A 33 7.98 -8.30 4.32
N ASN A 34 6.92 -8.14 5.13
CA ASN A 34 5.66 -8.85 4.91
C ASN A 34 4.85 -8.22 3.77
N GLN A 35 4.20 -9.09 3.00
CA GLN A 35 3.15 -8.71 2.08
C GLN A 35 1.78 -8.86 2.76
N ASN A 36 0.97 -7.79 2.83
CA ASN A 36 -0.33 -7.81 3.50
C ASN A 36 -1.42 -7.20 2.60
N ASN A 37 -2.68 -7.53 2.86
CA ASN A 37 -3.81 -6.83 2.25
C ASN A 37 -4.27 -5.68 3.16
N THR A 38 -4.43 -4.48 2.61
CA THR A 38 -4.89 -3.31 3.38
C THR A 38 -5.93 -2.52 2.61
N ASN A 39 -6.72 -1.72 3.32
CA ASN A 39 -7.82 -0.96 2.72
C ASN A 39 -7.27 0.03 1.69
N LYS A 40 -7.84 0.04 0.47
CA LYS A 40 -7.42 0.92 -0.64
C LYS A 40 -7.52 2.42 -0.32
N ASN A 41 -8.30 2.79 0.70
CA ASN A 41 -8.43 4.16 1.18
C ASN A 41 -7.23 4.63 2.02
N ASN A 42 -6.28 3.75 2.34
CA ASN A 42 -5.05 4.13 3.03
C ASN A 42 -4.14 4.92 2.08
N GLY A 43 -3.59 6.03 2.58
CA GLY A 43 -2.58 6.77 1.85
C GLY A 43 -1.24 6.06 1.95
N LEU A 44 -0.90 5.20 0.97
CA LEU A 44 0.44 4.64 0.82
C LEU A 44 1.10 5.18 -0.45
N TYR A 45 2.43 5.25 -0.44
CA TYR A 45 3.20 5.50 -1.65
C TYR A 45 3.17 4.29 -2.59
N ALA A 46 3.18 4.51 -3.90
CA ALA A 46 3.41 3.48 -4.90
C ALA A 46 4.90 3.40 -5.25
N VAL A 47 5.42 2.19 -5.47
CA VAL A 47 6.81 1.97 -5.91
C VAL A 47 6.81 1.47 -7.35
N ALA A 48 7.66 2.06 -8.19
CA ALA A 48 7.93 1.60 -9.55
C ALA A 48 9.35 1.04 -9.61
N VAL A 49 9.52 -0.15 -10.17
CA VAL A 49 10.83 -0.80 -10.37
C VAL A 49 11.26 -0.59 -11.82
N ARG A 50 12.53 -0.22 -12.03
CA ARG A 50 13.16 -0.08 -13.35
C ARG A 50 14.45 -0.88 -13.40
N SER A 51 14.80 -1.38 -14.59
CA SER A 51 16.11 -1.98 -14.89
C SER A 51 17.05 -1.02 -15.62
#